data_AF-A0AAV8ZCJ9-F1
#
_entry.id   AF-A0AAV8ZCJ9-F1
#
_cell.length_a   1.000
_cell.length_b   1.000
_cell.length_c   1.000
_cell.angle_alpha   90.00
_cell.angle_beta   90.00
_cell.angle_gamma   90.00
#
_symmetry.space_group_name_H-M   'P 1'
#
loop_
_entity.id
_entity.type
_entity.pdbx_description
1 polymer ?
#
loop_
_entity_poly.entity_id
_entity_poly.type
_entity_poly.pdbx_seq_one_letter_code
_entity_poly.pdbx_strand_id
1 'polypeptide(L)'
;MLWEVGPIQCAQSQFALSSAMEGSLERRYTIKFSVRLGKNATETFQMLQEAFEDDCISRSQSGRWHKAFKKGQEEVVNEPRSGRPTTTRTNENMTRVRKFCVLTVD
;
A
#
# COMPACT_ATOMS: atom_id res chain seq x y z
N MET A 1 6.71 21.77 -21.51
CA MET A 1 6.59 20.59 -22.39
C MET A 1 6.63 19.32 -21.55
N LEU A 2 5.62 19.07 -20.70
CA LEU A 2 5.49 17.84 -19.90
C LEU A 2 4.00 17.46 -19.78
N TRP A 3 3.41 17.22 -20.93
CA TRP A 3 2.26 16.35 -21.15
C TRP A 3 2.77 15.55 -22.36
N GLU A 4 3.12 14.29 -22.24
CA GLU A 4 2.20 13.17 -22.21
C GLU A 4 2.90 11.98 -21.54
N VAL A 5 2.36 11.52 -20.41
CA VAL A 5 2.52 10.12 -20.05
C VAL A 5 1.57 9.34 -20.95
N GLY A 6 2.08 8.85 -22.07
CA GLY A 6 1.30 8.10 -23.06
C GLY A 6 0.62 6.86 -22.46
N PRO A 7 -0.40 6.30 -23.13
CA PRO A 7 -1.23 5.20 -22.62
C PRO A 7 -0.41 3.94 -22.24
N ILE A 8 0.73 3.72 -22.90
CA ILE A 8 1.63 2.59 -22.63
C ILE A 8 2.32 2.75 -21.26
N GLN A 9 2.77 3.95 -20.91
CA GLN A 9 3.42 4.21 -19.62
C GLN A 9 2.42 4.06 -18.45
N CYS A 10 1.17 4.48 -18.67
CA CYS A 10 0.10 4.35 -17.69
C CYS A 10 -0.32 2.89 -17.49
N ALA A 11 -0.43 2.11 -18.57
CA ALA A 11 -0.71 0.68 -18.52
C ALA A 11 0.42 -0.12 -17.87
N GLN A 12 1.68 0.20 -18.16
CA GLN A 12 2.84 -0.39 -17.48
C GLN A 12 2.84 -0.08 -15.98
N SER A 13 2.50 1.14 -15.59
CA SER A 13 2.36 1.52 -14.18
C SER A 13 1.20 0.79 -13.49
N GLN A 14 0.05 0.64 -14.16
CA GLN A 14 -1.10 -0.12 -13.64
C GLN A 14 -0.81 -1.62 -13.52
N PHE A 15 -0.13 -2.21 -14.49
CA PHE A 15 0.28 -3.62 -14.47
C PHE A 15 1.33 -3.88 -13.38
N ALA A 16 2.29 -2.97 -13.17
CA ALA A 16 3.25 -3.06 -12.07
C ALA A 16 2.58 -2.88 -10.69
N LEU A 17 1.53 -2.05 -10.59
CA LEU A 17 0.75 -1.91 -9.36
C LEU A 17 -0.08 -3.17 -9.06
N SER A 18 -0.63 -3.84 -10.08
CA SER A 18 -1.37 -5.09 -9.88
C SER A 18 -0.45 -6.24 -9.45
N SER A 19 0.69 -6.42 -10.11
CA SER A 19 1.66 -7.46 -9.75
C SER A 19 2.30 -7.23 -8.37
N ALA A 20 2.59 -5.97 -8.00
CA ALA A 20 3.08 -5.63 -6.66
C ALA A 20 2.01 -5.83 -5.56
N MET A 21 0.72 -5.65 -5.88
CA MET A 21 -0.38 -5.95 -4.97
C MET A 21 -0.55 -7.46 -4.77
N GLU A 22 -0.43 -8.24 -5.85
CA GLU A 22 -0.45 -9.71 -5.85
C GLU A 22 0.64 -10.28 -4.92
N GLY A 23 1.89 -9.83 -5.07
CA GLY A 23 3.00 -10.31 -4.27
C GLY A 23 2.84 -10.02 -2.76
N SER A 24 2.28 -8.87 -2.40
CA SER A 24 2.03 -8.56 -0.98
C SER A 24 0.96 -9.46 -0.36
N LEU A 25 -0.02 -9.92 -1.14
CA LEU A 25 -1.11 -10.76 -0.68
C LEU A 25 -0.66 -12.20 -0.44
N GLU A 26 0.08 -12.79 -1.37
CA GLU A 26 0.59 -14.17 -1.25
C GLU A 26 1.33 -14.40 0.07
N ARG A 27 2.26 -13.50 0.41
CA ARG A 27 3.03 -13.56 1.66
C ARG A 27 2.14 -13.48 2.90
N ARG A 28 1.09 -12.66 2.87
CA ARG A 28 0.15 -12.53 3.99
C ARG A 28 -0.78 -13.75 4.10
N TYR A 29 -1.18 -14.35 2.98
CA TYR A 29 -1.91 -15.63 2.99
C TYR A 29 -1.07 -16.74 3.60
N THR A 30 0.23 -16.80 3.30
CA THR A 30 1.14 -17.76 3.94
C THR A 30 1.17 -17.57 5.45
N ILE A 31 1.25 -16.32 5.95
CA ILE A 31 1.19 -16.06 7.40
C ILE A 31 -0.15 -16.50 7.98
N LYS A 32 -1.28 -16.18 7.31
CA LYS A 32 -2.62 -16.57 7.77
C LYS A 32 -2.77 -18.08 7.85
N PHE A 33 -2.23 -18.80 6.87
CA PHE A 33 -2.17 -20.25 6.86
C PHE A 33 -1.33 -20.81 8.01
N SER A 34 -0.11 -20.28 8.23
CA SER A 34 0.75 -20.69 9.34
C SER A 34 0.10 -20.46 10.72
N VAL A 35 -0.64 -19.36 10.90
CA VAL A 35 -1.41 -19.12 12.14
C VAL A 35 -2.51 -20.16 12.34
N ARG A 36 -3.23 -20.55 11.28
CA ARG A 36 -4.23 -21.63 11.34
C ARG A 36 -3.61 -23.00 11.65
N LEU A 37 -2.36 -23.23 11.22
CA LEU A 37 -1.59 -24.40 11.59
C LEU A 37 -1.02 -24.37 13.03
N GLY A 38 -1.27 -23.29 13.79
CA GLY A 38 -0.77 -23.14 15.16
C GLY A 38 0.72 -22.80 15.26
N LYS A 39 1.36 -22.40 14.17
CA LYS A 39 2.78 -22.02 14.15
C LYS A 39 3.00 -20.72 14.90
N ASN A 40 4.13 -20.65 15.61
CA ASN A 40 4.53 -19.43 16.28
C ASN A 40 5.11 -18.41 15.28
N ALA A 41 5.29 -17.16 15.71
CA ALA A 41 5.73 -16.08 14.82
C ALA A 41 7.15 -16.31 14.26
N THR A 42 8.02 -16.98 15.00
CA THR A 42 9.39 -17.27 14.56
C THR A 42 9.41 -18.36 13.50
N GLU A 43 8.69 -19.47 13.72
CA GLU A 43 8.52 -20.54 12.73
C GLU A 43 7.88 -20.01 11.45
N THR A 44 6.84 -19.17 11.59
CA THR A 44 6.17 -18.55 10.43
C THR A 44 7.16 -17.70 9.62
N PHE A 45 8.05 -16.97 10.29
CA PHE A 45 9.06 -16.16 9.61
C PHE A 45 10.12 -17.01 8.91
N GLN A 46 10.54 -18.13 9.51
CA GLN A 46 11.45 -19.08 8.86
C GLN A 46 10.81 -19.69 7.61
N MET A 47 9.55 -20.11 7.69
CA MET A 47 8.80 -20.59 6.52
C MET A 47 8.68 -19.54 5.41
N LEU A 48 8.50 -18.27 5.78
CA LEU A 48 8.50 -17.17 4.81
C LEU A 48 9.87 -16.97 4.15
N GLN A 49 10.96 -17.09 4.90
CA GLN A 49 12.32 -17.00 4.35
C GLN A 49 12.60 -18.14 3.38
N GLU A 50 12.18 -19.36 3.71
CA GLU A 50 12.35 -20.53 2.83
C GLU A 50 11.48 -20.43 1.56
N ALA A 51 10.28 -19.87 1.65
CA ALA A 51 9.35 -19.80 0.52
C ALA A 51 9.60 -18.62 -0.43
N PHE A 52 10.06 -17.48 0.10
CA PHE A 52 10.17 -16.23 -0.66
C PHE A 52 11.60 -15.68 -0.75
N GLU A 53 12.55 -16.23 0.00
CA GLU A 53 13.97 -15.85 -0.05
C GLU A 53 14.19 -14.31 -0.01
N ASP A 54 14.79 -13.74 -1.05
CA ASP A 54 15.08 -12.30 -1.19
C ASP A 54 13.82 -11.42 -1.20
N ASP A 55 12.71 -12.03 -1.58
CA ASP A 55 11.42 -11.41 -1.76
C ASP A 55 10.58 -11.46 -0.46
N CYS A 56 11.15 -11.98 0.63
CA CYS A 56 10.48 -12.14 1.91
C CYS A 56 10.21 -10.78 2.61
N ILE A 57 9.03 -10.65 3.22
CA ILE A 57 8.70 -9.47 4.02
C ILE A 57 9.54 -9.42 5.30
N SER A 58 9.85 -8.20 5.76
CA SER A 58 10.64 -8.02 6.98
C SER A 58 10.02 -8.71 8.21
N ARG A 59 10.88 -9.14 9.15
CA ARG A 59 10.47 -9.76 10.42
C ARG A 59 9.46 -8.92 11.22
N SER A 60 9.58 -7.59 11.15
CA SER A 60 8.64 -6.69 11.82
C SER A 60 7.25 -6.71 11.18
N GLN A 61 7.18 -6.79 9.85
CA GLN A 61 5.94 -6.87 9.10
C GLN A 61 5.27 -8.23 9.25
N SER A 62 6.03 -9.32 9.18
CA SER A 62 5.50 -10.67 9.44
C SER A 62 4.94 -10.78 10.86
N GLY A 63 5.64 -10.23 11.86
CA GLY A 63 5.17 -10.19 13.24
C GLY A 63 3.89 -9.36 13.43
N ARG A 64 3.72 -8.24 12.71
CA ARG A 64 2.47 -7.46 12.72
C ARG A 64 1.29 -8.28 12.18
N TRP A 65 1.46 -8.90 11.02
CA TRP A 65 0.43 -9.75 10.41
C TRP A 65 0.11 -10.99 11.23
N HIS A 66 1.12 -11.66 11.78
CA HIS A 66 0.93 -12.83 12.64
C HIS A 66 0.07 -12.50 13.86
N LYS A 67 0.35 -11.37 14.54
CA LYS A 67 -0.47 -10.87 15.65
C LYS A 67 -1.89 -10.51 15.22
N ALA A 68 -2.05 -9.86 14.06
CA ALA A 68 -3.35 -9.50 13.51
C ALA A 68 -4.22 -10.74 13.24
N PHE A 69 -3.67 -11.74 12.55
CA PHE A 69 -4.38 -12.99 12.26
C PHE A 69 -4.67 -13.80 13.53
N LYS A 70 -3.76 -13.81 14.51
CA LYS A 70 -4.01 -14.47 15.81
C LYS A 70 -5.16 -13.81 16.59
N LYS A 71 -5.41 -12.51 16.38
CA LYS A 71 -6.55 -11.77 16.95
C LYS A 71 -7.87 -11.98 16.19
N GLY A 72 -7.87 -12.76 15.11
CA GLY A 72 -9.07 -13.06 14.32
C GLY A 72 -9.34 -12.07 13.18
N GLN A 73 -8.36 -11.25 12.78
CA GLN A 73 -8.52 -10.40 11.59
C GLN A 73 -8.60 -11.28 10.34
N GLU A 74 -9.66 -11.17 9.54
CA GLU A 74 -9.84 -12.00 8.34
C GLU A 74 -9.27 -11.36 7.07
N GLU A 75 -9.23 -10.03 7.02
CA GLU A 75 -8.84 -9.29 5.83
C GLU A 75 -7.33 -9.33 5.61
N VAL A 76 -6.94 -9.68 4.39
CA VAL A 76 -5.53 -9.84 3.96
C VAL A 76 -5.07 -8.60 3.18
N VAL A 77 -6.01 -7.85 2.63
CA VAL A 77 -5.77 -6.60 1.89
C VAL A 77 -5.54 -5.47 2.88
N ASN A 78 -4.73 -4.48 2.51
CA ASN A 78 -4.71 -3.23 3.26
C ASN A 78 -6.02 -2.49 3.01
N GLU A 79 -6.67 -2.00 4.06
CA GLU A 79 -7.76 -1.04 3.91
C GLU A 79 -7.24 0.16 3.08
N PRO A 80 -8.03 0.70 2.13
CA PRO A 80 -7.64 1.86 1.36
C PRO A 80 -7.17 2.96 2.31
N ARG A 81 -5.88 3.30 2.23
CA ARG A 81 -5.36 4.41 3.02
C ARG A 81 -6.12 5.65 2.60
N SER A 82 -6.77 6.29 3.56
CA SER A 82 -7.25 7.66 3.41
C SER A 82 -6.01 8.52 3.09
N GLY A 83 -5.76 8.71 1.79
CA GLY A 83 -4.72 9.61 1.32
C GLY A 83 -5.00 11.02 1.82
N ARG A 84 -4.02 11.91 1.64
CA ARG A 84 -4.23 13.33 1.92
C ARG A 84 -5.50 13.80 1.16
N PRO A 85 -6.51 14.38 1.84
CA PRO A 85 -7.63 14.97 1.16
C PRO A 85 -7.11 15.97 0.13
N THR A 86 -7.41 15.76 -1.15
CA THR A 86 -7.04 16.71 -2.20
C THR A 86 -8.03 17.88 -2.18
N THR A 87 -8.11 18.60 -1.06
CA THR A 87 -8.95 19.80 -0.89
C THR A 87 -8.29 21.05 -1.47
N THR A 88 -7.13 20.90 -2.11
CA THR A 88 -6.33 22.01 -2.64
C THR A 88 -6.97 22.71 -3.84
N ARG A 89 -7.97 22.13 -4.49
CA ARG A 89 -8.62 22.66 -5.71
C ARG A 89 -10.14 22.88 -5.57
N THR A 90 -10.64 23.26 -4.40
CA THR A 90 -12.01 23.81 -4.32
C THR A 90 -12.03 25.19 -5.00
N ASN A 91 -13.12 25.52 -5.72
CA ASN A 91 -13.29 26.85 -6.32
C ASN A 91 -13.07 27.97 -5.30
N GLU A 92 -13.47 27.77 -4.04
CA GLU A 92 -13.22 28.72 -2.94
C GLU A 92 -11.73 28.97 -2.67
N ASN A 93 -10.91 27.91 -2.65
CA ASN A 93 -9.47 28.02 -2.46
C ASN A 93 -8.80 28.68 -3.68
N MET A 94 -9.25 28.39 -4.90
CA MET A 94 -8.76 29.06 -6.11
C MET A 94 -9.13 30.55 -6.13
N THR A 95 -10.35 30.90 -5.71
CA THR A 95 -10.80 32.30 -5.61
C THR A 95 -10.02 33.06 -4.54
N ARG A 96 -9.76 32.45 -3.37
CA ARG A 96 -8.93 33.04 -2.31
C ARG A 96 -7.49 33.30 -2.78
N VAL A 97 -6.87 32.34 -3.47
CA VAL A 97 -5.51 32.49 -4.01
C VAL A 97 -5.45 33.55 -5.10
N ARG A 98 -6.41 33.55 -6.04
CA ARG A 98 -6.49 34.58 -7.10
C ARG A 98 -6.70 35.97 -6.51
N LYS A 99 -7.56 36.11 -5.51
CA LYS A 99 -7.80 37.38 -4.82
C LYS A 99 -6.56 37.87 -4.06
N PHE A 100 -5.79 36.96 -3.48
CA PHE A 100 -4.53 37.30 -2.83
C PHE A 100 -3.47 37.78 -3.85
N CYS A 101 -3.34 37.12 -4.99
CA CYS A 101 -2.37 37.49 -6.02
C CYS A 101 -2.70 38.81 -6.76
N VAL A 102 -3.96 39.23 -6.81
CA VAL A 102 -4.38 40.47 -7.47
C VAL A 102 -4.17 41.71 -6.57
N LEU A 103 -4.14 41.55 -5.24
CA LEU A 103 -4.03 42.68 -4.30
C LEU A 103 -2.60 43.12 -3.98
N THR A 104 -1.58 42.53 -4.62
CA THR A 104 -0.17 42.85 -4.37
C THR A 104 0.54 43.46 -5.59
N VAL A 105 -0.20 43.86 -6.63
CA VAL A 105 0.34 44.40 -7.89
C VAL A 105 -0.22 45.80 -8.23
N ASP A 106 -1.02 46.40 -7.35
CA ASP A 106 -1.51 47.79 -7.46
C ASP A 106 -0.75 48.73 -6.51
#